data_AF-A0AA39RF65-F1
#
_entry.id   AF-A0AA39RF65-F1
#
_cell.length_a   1.000
_cell.length_b   1.000
_cell.length_c   1.000
_cell.angle_alpha   90.00
_cell.angle_beta   90.00
_cell.angle_gamma   90.00
#
_symmetry.space_group_name_H-M   'P 1'
#
loop_
_entity.id
_entity.type
_entity.pdbx_description
1 polymer ?
#
loop_
_entity_poly.entity_id
_entity_poly.type
_entity_poly.pdbx_seq_one_letter_code
_entity_poly.pdbx_strand_id
1 'polypeptide(L)'
;MGHHNYPQNHQAIDGLMSLLTKSNHELATIHYQLEKEFQKTYPENANPMKLVSRVKKLQEDLSTLKDQCQELLAAKQDLIDKAQTTIVGNRTLVRRMQASLGVPGESEDPAFDSFKQVIDEWTVQVRSRTGDEKHESDSEDINKLLFSSIV
;
A
#
# COMPACT_ATOMS: atom_id res chain seq x y z
N MET A 1 -47.88 65.25 21.10
CA MET A 1 -47.23 65.18 22.44
C MET A 1 -47.56 63.79 22.99
N GLY A 2 -46.74 62.75 23.02
CA GLY A 2 -45.28 62.64 23.14
C GLY A 2 -45.00 61.62 24.25
N HIS A 3 -45.55 60.40 24.15
CA HIS A 3 -45.47 59.42 25.24
C HIS A 3 -44.21 58.54 25.13
N HIS A 4 -43.45 58.61 26.21
CA HIS A 4 -42.18 57.96 26.47
C HIS A 4 -42.36 56.45 26.67
N ASN A 5 -41.62 55.63 25.93
CA ASN A 5 -41.52 54.18 26.20
C ASN A 5 -40.13 53.61 25.85
N TYR A 6 -39.07 54.31 26.27
CA TYR A 6 -37.68 53.96 25.97
C TYR A 6 -36.82 53.30 27.08
N PRO A 7 -37.13 53.37 28.40
CA PRO A 7 -36.22 52.80 29.41
C PRO A 7 -36.34 51.28 29.60
N GLN A 8 -37.53 50.69 29.40
CA GLN A 8 -37.79 49.28 29.70
C GLN A 8 -37.26 48.31 28.63
N ASN A 9 -37.18 48.78 27.39
CA ASN A 9 -36.64 48.00 26.28
C ASN A 9 -35.11 47.86 26.40
N HIS A 10 -34.43 48.89 26.91
CA HIS A 10 -32.99 48.86 27.13
C HIS A 10 -32.60 47.84 28.21
N GLN A 11 -33.36 47.79 29.31
CA GLN A 11 -33.09 46.84 30.40
C GLN A 11 -33.29 45.36 29.98
N ALA A 12 -34.26 45.07 29.12
CA ALA A 12 -34.46 43.73 28.57
C ALA A 12 -33.33 43.33 27.60
N ILE A 13 -32.86 44.29 26.79
CA ILE A 13 -31.71 44.11 25.88
C ILE A 13 -30.42 43.93 26.68
N ASP A 14 -30.19 44.71 27.73
CA ASP A 14 -29.03 44.60 28.62
C ASP A 14 -29.05 43.25 29.37
N GLY A 15 -30.22 42.81 29.81
CA GLY A 15 -30.43 41.49 30.39
C GLY A 15 -30.03 40.37 29.42
N LEU A 16 -30.51 40.45 28.17
CA LEU A 16 -30.17 39.50 27.10
C LEU A 16 -28.67 39.53 26.78
N MET A 17 -28.05 40.70 26.72
CA MET A 17 -26.62 40.86 26.44
C MET A 17 -25.77 40.26 27.57
N SER A 18 -26.17 40.46 28.83
CA SER A 18 -25.50 39.86 29.98
C SER A 18 -25.63 38.33 29.97
N LEU A 19 -26.82 37.81 29.61
CA LEU A 19 -27.08 36.38 29.54
C LEU A 19 -26.26 35.72 28.43
N LEU A 20 -26.18 36.35 27.25
CA LEU A 20 -25.36 35.86 26.13
C LEU A 20 -23.88 35.90 26.49
N THR A 21 -23.42 36.96 27.15
CA THR A 21 -22.02 37.08 27.59
C THR A 21 -21.67 36.01 28.62
N LYS A 22 -22.55 35.79 29.60
CA LYS A 22 -22.42 34.72 30.59
C LYS A 22 -22.40 33.35 29.92
N SER A 23 -23.36 33.07 29.04
CA SER A 23 -23.45 31.79 28.32
C SER A 23 -22.20 31.54 27.46
N ASN A 24 -21.67 32.58 26.81
CA ASN A 24 -20.44 32.48 26.04
C ASN A 24 -19.23 32.16 26.93
N HIS A 25 -19.15 32.78 28.12
CA HIS A 25 -18.10 32.48 29.09
C HIS A 25 -18.20 31.05 29.65
N GLU A 26 -19.42 30.59 29.95
CA GLU A 26 -19.67 29.21 30.37
C GLU A 26 -19.27 28.22 29.27
N LEU A 27 -19.63 28.48 28.02
CA LEU A 27 -19.25 27.65 26.87
C LEU A 27 -17.73 27.59 26.69
N ALA A 28 -17.03 28.72 26.82
CA ALA A 28 -15.57 28.77 26.74
C ALA A 28 -14.92 27.94 27.87
N THR A 29 -15.50 27.97 29.06
CA THR A 29 -15.03 27.18 30.20
C THR A 29 -15.22 25.68 29.96
N ILE A 30 -16.39 25.29 29.46
CA ILE A 30 -16.69 23.89 29.08
C ILE A 30 -15.73 23.42 27.99
N HIS A 31 -15.52 24.22 26.95
CA HIS A 31 -14.57 23.91 25.88
C HIS A 31 -13.16 23.66 26.42
N TYR A 32 -12.67 24.54 27.29
CA TYR A 32 -11.35 24.38 27.91
C TYR A 32 -11.23 23.10 28.75
N GLN A 33 -12.26 22.78 29.53
CA GLN A 33 -12.28 21.56 30.35
C GLN A 33 -12.30 20.30 29.49
N LEU A 34 -13.14 20.27 28.45
CA LEU A 34 -13.19 19.17 27.49
C LEU A 34 -11.86 18.95 26.79
N GLU A 35 -11.20 20.02 26.34
CA GLU A 35 -9.88 19.92 25.68
C GLU A 35 -8.84 19.34 26.64
N LYS A 36 -8.84 19.80 27.90
CA LYS A 36 -7.92 19.29 28.93
C LYS A 36 -8.16 17.81 29.24
N GLU A 37 -9.41 17.40 29.36
CA GLU A 37 -9.77 15.99 29.58
C GLU A 37 -9.45 15.12 28.37
N PHE A 38 -9.68 15.64 27.16
CA PHE A 38 -9.34 14.97 25.91
C PHE A 38 -7.84 14.70 25.83
N GLN A 39 -6.99 15.70 26.08
CA GLN A 39 -5.52 15.54 26.08
C GLN A 39 -5.02 14.60 27.17
N LYS A 40 -5.68 14.60 28.34
CA LYS A 40 -5.34 13.66 29.43
C LYS A 40 -5.71 12.22 29.09
N THR A 41 -6.86 12.01 28.46
CA THR A 41 -7.38 10.69 28.10
C THR A 41 -6.64 10.11 26.90
N TYR A 42 -6.33 10.96 25.92
CA TYR A 42 -5.66 10.60 24.68
C TYR A 42 -4.34 11.36 24.55
N PRO A 43 -3.24 10.82 25.09
CA PRO A 43 -1.91 11.35 24.80
C PRO A 43 -1.64 11.34 23.28
N GLU A 44 -0.69 12.15 22.84
CA GLU A 44 -0.34 12.38 21.43
C GLU A 44 -0.32 11.14 20.53
N ASN A 45 0.26 10.04 21.01
CA ASN A 45 0.37 8.76 20.30
C ASN A 45 -0.94 7.95 20.21
N ALA A 46 -1.93 8.29 21.04
CA ALA A 46 -3.25 7.66 21.15
C ALA A 46 -4.41 8.60 20.73
N ASN A 47 -4.10 9.83 20.30
CA ASN A 47 -5.10 10.77 19.79
C ASN A 47 -5.84 10.16 18.58
N PRO A 48 -7.17 9.95 18.65
CA PRO A 48 -7.93 9.29 17.59
C PRO A 48 -7.80 9.96 16.22
N MET A 49 -7.75 11.30 16.16
CA MET A 49 -7.60 12.03 14.90
C MET A 49 -6.23 11.78 14.26
N LYS A 50 -5.17 11.71 15.09
CA LYS A 50 -3.81 11.38 14.64
C LYS A 50 -3.66 9.91 14.26
N LEU A 51 -4.37 9.02 14.94
CA LEU A 51 -4.42 7.61 14.56
C LEU A 51 -5.07 7.43 13.19
N VAL A 52 -6.20 8.10 12.94
CA VAL A 52 -6.87 8.06 11.62
C VAL A 52 -5.94 8.58 10.52
N SER A 53 -5.24 9.70 10.73
CA SER A 53 -4.32 10.21 9.71
C SER A 53 -3.14 9.27 9.45
N ARG A 54 -2.57 8.65 10.50
CA ARG A 54 -1.52 7.63 10.37
C ARG A 54 -2.02 6.38 9.65
N VAL A 55 -3.23 5.92 9.94
CA VAL A 55 -3.83 4.76 9.26
C VAL A 55 -4.05 5.05 7.78
N LYS A 56 -4.58 6.23 7.43
CA LYS A 56 -4.74 6.64 6.02
C LYS A 56 -3.41 6.68 5.30
N LYS A 57 -2.38 7.26 5.91
CA LYS A 57 -1.03 7.27 5.35
C LYS A 57 -0.50 5.85 5.14
N LEU A 58 -0.66 4.96 6.13
CA LEU A 58 -0.25 3.57 5.99
C LEU A 58 -0.99 2.85 4.85
N GLN A 59 -2.27 3.14 4.63
CA GLN A 59 -3.02 2.58 3.50
C GLN A 59 -2.47 3.05 2.16
N GLU A 60 -2.16 4.34 2.03
CA GLU A 60 -1.52 4.92 0.83
C GLU A 60 -0.12 4.32 0.59
N ASP A 61 0.70 4.26 1.63
CA ASP A 61 2.05 3.70 1.59
C ASP A 61 2.02 2.20 1.22
N LEU A 62 1.08 1.43 1.77
CA LEU A 62 0.89 0.01 1.44
C LEU A 62 0.45 -0.19 -0.01
N SER A 63 -0.46 0.65 -0.52
CA SER A 63 -0.86 0.60 -1.94
C SER A 63 0.33 0.88 -2.84
N THR A 64 1.11 1.91 -2.53
CA THR A 64 2.31 2.26 -3.30
C THR A 64 3.35 1.14 -3.27
N LEU A 65 3.59 0.56 -2.09
CA LEU A 65 4.54 -0.55 -1.93
C LEU A 65 4.09 -1.79 -2.73
N LYS A 66 2.79 -2.08 -2.75
CA LYS A 66 2.21 -3.17 -3.55
C LYS A 66 2.51 -2.99 -5.04
N ASP A 67 2.28 -1.79 -5.57
CA ASP A 67 2.55 -1.48 -6.97
C ASP A 67 4.05 -1.62 -7.30
N GLN A 68 4.93 -1.13 -6.42
CA GLN A 68 6.38 -1.28 -6.56
C GLN A 68 6.82 -2.75 -6.53
N CYS A 69 6.25 -3.57 -5.65
CA CYS A 69 6.53 -5.01 -5.62
C CYS A 69 6.07 -5.70 -6.91
N GLN A 70 4.93 -5.31 -7.48
CA GLN A 70 4.44 -5.87 -8.74
C GLN A 70 5.35 -5.51 -9.92
N GLU A 71 5.80 -4.26 -9.99
CA GLU A 71 6.77 -3.81 -11.01
C GLU A 71 8.10 -4.58 -10.88
N LEU A 72 8.60 -4.74 -9.66
CA LEU A 72 9.84 -5.49 -9.40
C LEU A 72 9.71 -6.96 -9.82
N LEU A 73 8.57 -7.60 -9.55
CA LEU A 73 8.32 -8.97 -9.98
C LEU A 73 8.26 -9.10 -11.50
N ALA A 74 7.61 -8.15 -12.18
CA ALA A 74 7.57 -8.11 -13.64
C ALA A 74 8.98 -7.93 -14.23
N ALA A 75 9.77 -7.01 -13.69
CA ALA A 75 11.16 -6.80 -14.12
C ALA A 75 12.04 -8.03 -13.88
N LYS A 76 11.83 -8.75 -12.77
CA LYS A 76 12.53 -10.00 -12.48
C LYS A 76 12.16 -11.10 -13.48
N GLN A 77 10.87 -11.22 -13.84
CA GLN A 77 10.42 -12.21 -14.81
C GLN A 77 11.03 -11.94 -16.21
N ASP A 78 11.01 -10.69 -16.66
CA ASP A 78 11.64 -10.29 -17.93
C ASP A 78 13.16 -10.60 -17.94
N LEU A 79 13.86 -10.38 -16.82
CA LEU A 79 15.27 -10.76 -16.70
C LEU A 79 15.48 -12.28 -16.82
N ILE A 80 14.61 -13.08 -16.19
CA ILE A 80 14.66 -14.54 -16.27
C ILE A 80 14.44 -14.99 -17.72
N ASP A 81 13.41 -14.47 -18.39
CA ASP A 81 13.07 -14.84 -19.76
C ASP A 81 14.21 -14.50 -20.73
N LYS A 82 14.84 -13.32 -20.56
CA LYS A 82 16.03 -12.91 -21.31
C LYS A 82 17.21 -13.83 -21.04
N ALA A 83 17.52 -14.11 -19.78
CA ALA A 83 18.61 -15.00 -19.40
C ALA A 83 18.42 -16.41 -19.98
N GLN A 84 17.21 -16.96 -19.90
CA GLN A 84 16.87 -18.25 -20.46
C GLN A 84 17.04 -18.26 -21.98
N THR A 85 16.51 -17.26 -22.68
CA THR A 85 16.63 -17.13 -24.14
C THR A 85 18.09 -17.06 -24.56
N THR A 86 18.89 -16.23 -23.90
CA THR A 86 20.33 -16.08 -24.21
C THR A 86 21.12 -17.35 -23.91
N ILE A 87 20.97 -17.94 -22.72
CA ILE A 87 21.75 -19.10 -22.30
C ILE A 87 21.39 -20.32 -23.15
N VAL A 88 20.10 -20.60 -23.37
CA VAL A 88 19.65 -21.72 -24.21
C VAL A 88 20.08 -21.52 -25.67
N GLY A 89 19.98 -20.29 -26.19
CA GLY A 89 20.43 -19.94 -27.53
C GLY A 89 21.94 -20.18 -27.71
N ASN A 90 22.76 -19.64 -26.81
CA ASN A 90 24.21 -19.80 -26.83
C ASN A 90 24.62 -21.26 -26.72
N ARG A 91 23.99 -22.01 -25.81
CA ARG A 91 24.23 -23.44 -25.61
C ARG A 91 23.92 -24.25 -26.87
N THR A 92 22.82 -23.92 -27.55
CA THR A 92 22.44 -24.57 -28.82
C THR A 92 23.45 -24.29 -29.93
N LEU A 93 23.95 -23.05 -30.00
CA LEU A 93 24.98 -22.67 -30.97
C LEU A 93 26.30 -23.43 -30.71
N VAL A 94 26.76 -23.48 -29.46
CA VAL A 94 27.99 -24.21 -29.10
C VAL A 94 27.89 -25.69 -29.45
N ARG A 95 26.76 -26.35 -29.13
CA ARG A 95 26.56 -27.76 -29.51
C ARG A 95 26.59 -27.98 -31.02
N ARG A 96 26.01 -27.06 -31.79
CA ARG A 96 26.07 -27.11 -33.26
C ARG A 96 27.51 -26.96 -33.76
N MET A 97 28.29 -26.07 -33.17
CA MET A 97 29.70 -25.89 -33.50
C MET A 97 30.53 -27.14 -33.15
N GLN A 98 30.32 -27.73 -31.97
CA GLN A 98 30.98 -28.98 -31.56
C GLN A 98 30.69 -30.12 -32.54
N ALA A 99 29.40 -30.30 -32.90
CA ALA A 99 28.99 -31.30 -33.88
C ALA A 99 29.65 -31.08 -35.25
N SER A 100 29.77 -29.82 -35.70
CA SER A 100 30.43 -29.49 -36.97
C SER A 100 31.95 -29.73 -36.96
N LEU A 101 32.59 -29.63 -35.80
CA LEU A 101 34.02 -29.85 -35.62
C LEU A 101 34.37 -31.30 -35.26
N GLY A 102 33.37 -32.18 -35.17
CA GLY A 102 33.56 -33.58 -34.76
C GLY A 102 34.03 -33.74 -33.31
N VAL A 103 33.87 -32.69 -32.49
CA VAL A 103 34.22 -32.73 -31.06
C VAL A 103 33.03 -33.31 -30.30
N PRO A 104 33.21 -34.40 -29.53
CA PRO A 104 32.14 -34.93 -28.69
C PRO A 104 31.71 -33.87 -27.67
N GLY A 105 30.41 -33.56 -27.64
CA GLY A 105 29.86 -32.62 -26.66
C GLY A 105 29.87 -33.23 -25.27
N GLU A 106 30.18 -32.42 -24.25
CA GLU A 106 30.09 -32.82 -22.84
C GLU A 106 28.65 -33.25 -22.53
N SER A 107 28.48 -34.47 -21.98
CA SER A 107 27.15 -35.09 -21.83
C SER A 107 26.33 -34.50 -20.69
N GLU A 108 26.97 -33.88 -19.70
CA GLU A 108 26.33 -33.27 -18.53
C GLU A 108 26.85 -31.84 -18.34
N ASP A 109 25.93 -30.92 -18.06
CA ASP A 109 26.27 -29.54 -17.66
C ASP A 109 25.56 -29.23 -16.35
N PRO A 110 26.22 -29.52 -15.22
CA PRO A 110 25.67 -29.28 -13.90
C PRO A 110 25.28 -27.82 -13.66
N ALA A 111 25.94 -26.87 -14.32
CA ALA A 111 25.63 -25.45 -14.17
C ALA A 111 24.33 -25.09 -14.89
N PHE A 112 24.08 -25.64 -16.09
CA PHE A 112 22.82 -25.46 -16.80
C PHE A 112 21.64 -26.17 -16.13
N ASP A 113 21.86 -27.34 -15.55
CA ASP A 113 20.84 -28.06 -14.78
C ASP A 113 20.50 -27.32 -13.48
N SER A 114 21.52 -26.80 -12.78
CA SER A 114 21.31 -25.92 -11.62
C SER A 114 20.54 -24.65 -11.99
N PHE A 115 20.86 -24.01 -13.13
CA PHE A 115 20.12 -22.85 -13.63
C PHE A 115 18.64 -23.19 -13.84
N LYS A 116 18.33 -24.29 -14.52
CA LYS A 116 16.95 -24.74 -14.72
C LYS A 116 16.22 -24.98 -13.40
N GLN A 117 16.86 -25.67 -12.46
CA GLN A 117 16.28 -25.95 -11.16
C GLN A 117 15.91 -24.67 -10.42
N VAL A 118 16.78 -23.66 -10.44
CA VAL A 118 16.53 -22.35 -9.80
C VAL A 118 15.36 -21.63 -10.46
N ILE A 119 15.24 -21.69 -11.79
CA ILE A 119 14.08 -21.10 -12.51
C ILE A 119 12.79 -21.85 -12.16
N ASP A 120 12.80 -23.18 -12.17
CA ASP A 120 11.63 -23.99 -11.84
C ASP A 120 11.16 -23.76 -10.40
N GLU A 121 12.10 -23.68 -9.45
CA GLU A 121 11.81 -23.35 -8.06
C GLU A 121 11.18 -21.95 -7.95
N TRP A 122 11.73 -20.97 -8.65
CA TRP A 122 11.16 -19.62 -8.71
C TRP A 122 9.73 -19.64 -9.28
N THR A 123 9.49 -20.33 -10.39
CA THR A 123 8.16 -20.44 -11.00
C THR A 123 7.14 -21.08 -10.06
N VAL A 124 7.55 -22.10 -9.29
CA VAL A 124 6.70 -22.72 -8.25
C VAL A 124 6.43 -21.75 -7.10
N GLN A 125 7.43 -21.00 -6.63
CA GLN A 125 7.26 -20.03 -5.55
C GLN A 125 6.32 -18.88 -5.95
N VAL A 126 6.40 -18.40 -7.19
CA VAL A 126 5.49 -17.38 -7.71
C VAL A 126 4.07 -17.96 -7.78
N ARG A 127 3.87 -19.13 -8.40
CA ARG A 127 2.56 -19.76 -8.58
C ARG A 127 1.87 -20.17 -7.28
N SER A 128 2.62 -20.74 -6.33
CA SER A 128 2.08 -21.17 -5.02
C SER A 128 1.57 -20.01 -4.17
N ARG A 129 2.16 -18.82 -4.35
CA ARG A 129 1.69 -17.59 -3.68
C ARG A 129 0.50 -16.95 -4.39
N THR A 130 0.27 -17.27 -5.66
CA THR A 130 -0.86 -16.77 -6.47
C THR A 130 -2.21 -17.37 -6.05
N GLY A 131 -2.20 -18.47 -5.28
CA GLY A 131 -3.40 -19.22 -4.95
C GLY A 131 -3.76 -20.19 -6.07
N ASP A 132 -3.98 -21.45 -5.70
CA ASP A 132 -4.36 -22.56 -6.57
C ASP A 132 -5.82 -22.42 -7.03
N GLU A 133 -6.14 -21.33 -7.74
CA GLU A 133 -7.38 -21.24 -8.52
C GLU A 133 -7.10 -21.76 -9.92
N LYS A 134 -7.65 -22.94 -10.16
CA LYS A 134 -7.60 -23.75 -11.37
C LYS A 134 -8.18 -22.98 -12.57
N HIS A 135 -7.46 -21.99 -13.07
CA HIS A 135 -7.76 -21.34 -14.34
C HIS A 135 -6.55 -21.45 -15.26
N GLU A 136 -6.73 -22.25 -16.33
CA GLU A 136 -6.00 -22.08 -17.57
C GLU A 136 -6.18 -20.63 -18.02
N SER A 137 -5.30 -19.73 -17.59
CA SER A 137 -5.27 -18.37 -18.08
C SER A 137 -3.81 -18.00 -18.30
N ASP A 138 -3.60 -17.37 -19.45
CA ASP A 138 -2.31 -17.11 -20.05
C ASP A 138 -1.30 -16.50 -19.07
N SER A 139 -0.02 -16.84 -19.31
CA SER A 139 1.17 -16.48 -18.53
C SER A 139 1.32 -15.00 -18.13
N GLU A 140 0.48 -14.11 -18.67
CA GLU A 140 0.49 -12.67 -18.45
C GLU A 140 -0.30 -12.22 -17.20
N ASP A 141 -1.22 -13.04 -16.67
CA ASP A 141 -2.12 -12.64 -15.56
C ASP A 141 -1.71 -13.16 -14.16
N ILE A 142 -0.63 -13.94 -14.04
CA ILE A 142 -0.17 -14.52 -12.76
C ILE A 142 0.22 -13.43 -11.74
N ASN A 143 0.87 -12.36 -12.20
CA ASN A 143 1.25 -11.25 -11.33
C ASN A 143 0.04 -10.40 -10.89
N LYS A 144 -1.04 -10.34 -11.69
CA LYS A 144 -2.27 -9.66 -11.26
C LYS A 144 -3.04 -10.49 -10.23
N LEU A 145 -3.10 -11.81 -10.42
CA LEU A 145 -3.77 -12.76 -9.51
C LEU A 145 -3.16 -12.79 -8.10
N LEU A 146 -1.83 -12.64 -7.98
CA LEU A 146 -1.11 -12.59 -6.70
C LEU A 146 -1.63 -11.51 -5.74
N PHE A 147 -2.18 -10.44 -6.31
CA PHE A 147 -2.44 -9.21 -5.59
C PHE A 147 -3.93 -8.83 -5.57
N SER A 148 -4.78 -9.49 -6.36
CA SER A 148 -6.24 -9.46 -6.18
C SER A 148 -6.70 -10.25 -4.95
N SER A 149 -5.93 -11.25 -4.54
CA SER A 149 -6.25 -12.15 -3.42
C SER A 149 -5.84 -11.62 -2.05
N ILE A 150 -5.16 -10.47 -2.00
CA ILE A 150 -4.82 -9.76 -0.77
C ILE A 150 -5.85 -8.64 -0.58
N VAL A 151 -6.96 -9.00 0.09
CA VAL A 151 -7.98 -8.08 0.63
C VAL A 151 -7.64 -7.74 2.08
#